data_AF-A0A831S528-F1
#
_entry.id   AF-A0A831S528-F1
#
_cell.length_a   1.000
_cell.length_b   1.000
_cell.length_c   1.000
_cell.angle_alpha   90.00
_cell.angle_beta   90.00
_cell.angle_gamma   90.00
#
_symmetry.space_group_name_H-M   'P 1'
#
loop_
_entity.id
_entity.type
_entity.pdbx_description
1 polymer ?
#
loop_
_entity_poly.entity_id
_entity_poly.type
_entity_poly.pdbx_seq_one_letter_code
_entity_poly.pdbx_strand_id
1 'polypeptide(L)'
;MKKILIIKQARETKNKVFRFRASADIKRFNPPRLTAESDEHSKSRIQSLLWGLIPFISLLLLISFGAIFVPPSVYAQDKTAAETPQLQEKETPPAFYKGILRGKGPITPQQAAKSILPGIVDNFSLFVIGVSVLFVIVAGFNLILARGEPEKISTAKQSIVWLIVGVFLV
;
A
#
# COMPACT_ATOMS: atom_id res chain seq x y z
N MET A 1 7.26 56.78 35.15
CA MET A 1 8.19 56.25 34.11
C MET A 1 9.40 55.48 34.66
N LYS A 2 10.02 55.84 35.79
CA LYS A 2 11.22 55.13 36.33
C LYS A 2 11.06 53.62 36.60
N LYS A 3 9.87 53.13 36.98
CA LYS A 3 9.63 51.70 37.27
C LYS A 3 9.78 50.78 36.05
N ILE A 4 9.53 51.29 34.83
CA ILE A 4 9.62 50.49 33.60
C ILE A 4 11.09 50.22 33.22
N LEU A 5 11.99 51.16 33.57
CA LEU A 5 13.43 51.01 33.29
C LEU A 5 14.07 49.91 34.16
N ILE A 6 13.63 49.78 35.42
CA ILE A 6 14.19 48.81 36.38
C ILE A 6 13.84 47.37 35.98
N ILE A 7 12.63 47.15 35.45
CA ILE A 7 12.19 45.81 35.01
C ILE A 7 12.95 45.35 33.75
N LYS A 8 13.36 46.29 32.89
CA LYS A 8 14.08 45.97 31.66
C LYS A 8 15.52 45.51 31.94
N GLN A 9 16.22 46.16 32.88
CA GLN A 9 17.59 45.76 33.25
C GLN A 9 17.67 44.42 34.00
N ALA A 10 16.65 44.08 34.78
CA ALA A 10 16.56 42.77 35.45
C ALA A 10 16.35 41.59 34.48
N ARG A 11 15.80 41.86 33.28
CA ARG A 11 15.53 40.83 32.26
C ARG A 11 16.77 40.51 31.42
N GLU A 12 17.64 41.49 31.16
CA GLU A 12 18.89 41.26 30.41
C GLU A 12 19.94 40.49 31.22
N THR A 13 20.01 40.71 32.53
CA THR A 13 20.98 40.04 33.41
C THR A 13 20.66 38.55 33.58
N LYS A 14 19.39 38.16 33.70
CA LYS A 14 19.00 36.74 33.75
C LYS A 14 19.34 35.96 32.48
N ASN A 15 19.24 36.60 31.31
CA ASN A 15 19.47 35.91 30.03
C ASN A 15 20.97 35.60 29.80
N LYS A 16 21.88 36.45 30.29
CA LYS A 16 23.33 36.19 30.21
C LYS A 16 23.77 35.02 31.10
N VAL A 17 23.23 34.89 32.32
CA VAL A 17 23.58 33.80 33.24
C VAL A 17 23.09 32.44 32.72
N PHE A 18 21.93 32.42 32.05
CA PHE A 18 21.39 31.18 31.49
C PHE A 18 22.25 30.64 30.32
N ARG A 19 22.81 31.52 29.49
CA ARG A 19 23.71 31.10 28.39
C ARG A 19 25.05 30.55 28.87
N PHE A 20 25.56 31.03 30.01
CA PHE A 20 26.86 30.56 30.53
C PHE A 20 26.80 29.14 31.12
N ARG A 21 25.65 28.72 31.67
CA ARG A 21 25.48 27.34 32.16
C ARG A 21 25.31 26.32 31.03
N ALA A 22 24.63 26.68 29.94
CA ALA A 22 24.44 25.78 28.81
C ALA A 22 25.74 25.40 28.09
N SER A 23 26.76 26.26 28.10
CA SER A 23 28.03 25.99 27.42
C SER A 23 29.01 25.11 28.20
N ALA A 24 28.82 24.92 29.51
CA ALA A 24 29.75 24.14 30.33
C ALA A 24 29.51 22.63 30.26
N ASP A 25 28.25 22.19 30.08
CA ASP A 25 27.90 20.76 30.00
C ASP A 25 28.16 20.13 28.63
N ILE A 26 28.25 20.92 27.56
CA ILE A 26 28.43 20.39 26.19
C ILE A 26 29.82 19.74 26.00
N LYS A 27 30.83 20.13 26.79
CA LYS A 27 32.20 19.58 26.65
C LYS A 27 32.37 18.16 27.20
N ARG A 28 31.41 17.64 27.97
CA ARG A 28 31.46 16.24 28.47
C ARG A 28 30.65 15.27 27.63
N PHE A 29 29.88 15.77 26.66
CA PHE A 29 29.19 14.90 25.72
C PHE A 29 30.18 14.51 24.62
N ASN A 30 31.02 13.51 24.90
CA ASN A 30 31.72 12.78 23.86
C ASN A 30 30.66 11.81 23.29
N PRO A 31 29.98 12.15 22.17
CA PRO A 31 29.01 11.22 21.62
C PRO A 31 29.72 9.89 21.42
N PRO A 32 29.12 8.76 21.81
CA PRO A 32 29.71 7.45 21.54
C PRO A 32 30.08 7.46 20.06
N ARG A 33 31.38 7.25 19.76
CA ARG A 33 31.83 7.07 18.38
C ARG A 33 30.96 5.96 17.83
N LEU A 34 30.00 6.33 16.99
CA LEU A 34 29.27 5.40 16.14
C LEU A 34 30.35 4.82 15.25
N THR A 35 30.93 3.72 15.71
CA THR A 35 31.96 3.00 14.98
C THR A 35 31.32 2.60 13.66
N ALA A 36 32.00 2.86 12.55
CA ALA A 36 31.53 2.52 11.20
C ALA A 36 31.15 1.02 11.06
N GLU A 37 31.57 0.20 12.01
CA GLU A 37 31.21 -1.21 12.19
C GLU A 37 29.71 -1.47 12.45
N SER A 38 29.01 -0.51 13.09
CA SER A 38 27.55 -0.60 13.28
C SER A 38 26.78 -0.54 11.95
N ASP A 39 27.35 0.09 10.92
CA ASP A 39 26.66 0.34 9.65
C ASP A 39 26.71 -0.87 8.70
N GLU A 40 27.77 -1.69 8.74
CA GLU A 40 27.84 -2.92 7.94
C GLU A 40 26.84 -3.97 8.41
N HIS A 41 26.68 -4.13 9.72
CA HIS A 41 25.77 -5.13 10.27
C HIS A 41 24.29 -4.77 10.03
N SER A 42 23.96 -3.49 9.85
CA SER A 42 22.61 -3.05 9.51
C SER A 42 22.23 -3.44 8.07
N LYS A 43 23.15 -3.27 7.11
CA LYS A 43 22.91 -3.56 5.69
C LYS A 43 22.60 -5.04 5.44
N SER A 44 23.32 -5.95 6.08
CA SER A 44 23.11 -7.41 5.90
C SER A 44 21.72 -7.87 6.37
N ARG A 45 21.20 -7.27 7.45
CA ARG A 45 19.87 -7.60 7.99
C ARG A 45 18.73 -7.10 7.10
N ILE A 46 18.88 -5.93 6.48
CA ILE A 46 17.89 -5.41 5.53
C ILE A 46 17.89 -6.28 4.26
N GLN A 47 19.06 -6.72 3.82
CA GLN A 47 19.20 -7.55 2.63
C GLN A 47 18.56 -8.94 2.82
N SER A 48 18.71 -9.56 3.99
CA SER A 48 18.07 -10.86 4.27
C SER A 48 16.54 -10.76 4.35
N LEU A 49 16.01 -9.64 4.87
CA LEU A 49 14.57 -9.35 4.85
C LEU A 49 14.05 -9.17 3.42
N LEU A 50 14.78 -8.46 2.56
CA LEU A 50 14.44 -8.29 1.14
C LEU A 50 14.38 -9.63 0.40
N TRP A 51 15.37 -10.51 0.61
CA TRP A 51 15.38 -11.84 0.00
C TRP A 51 14.23 -12.73 0.48
N GLY A 52 13.80 -12.59 1.74
CA GLY A 52 12.64 -13.32 2.28
C GLY A 52 11.30 -12.94 1.64
N LEU A 53 11.20 -11.74 1.05
CA LEU A 53 9.96 -11.26 0.40
C LEU A 53 9.81 -11.72 -1.06
N ILE A 54 10.90 -12.12 -1.72
CA ILE A 54 10.88 -12.58 -3.12
C ILE A 54 9.88 -13.73 -3.37
N PRO A 55 9.81 -14.81 -2.55
CA PRO A 55 8.83 -15.88 -2.80
C PRO A 55 7.39 -15.38 -2.65
N PHE A 56 7.12 -14.44 -1.75
CA PHE A 56 5.80 -13.84 -1.59
C PHE A 56 5.42 -13.01 -2.82
N ILE A 57 6.31 -12.15 -3.30
CA ILE A 57 6.09 -11.34 -4.51
C ILE A 57 5.87 -12.26 -5.73
N SER A 58 6.66 -13.32 -5.85
CA SER A 58 6.52 -14.31 -6.93
C SER A 58 5.18 -15.03 -6.89
N LEU A 59 4.75 -15.50 -5.71
CA LEU A 59 3.43 -16.13 -5.53
C LEU A 59 2.29 -15.16 -5.90
N LEU A 60 2.41 -13.90 -5.49
CA LEU A 60 1.41 -12.86 -5.72
C LEU A 60 1.31 -12.48 -7.21
N LEU A 61 2.46 -12.44 -7.91
CA LEU A 61 2.50 -12.32 -9.37
C LEU A 61 1.88 -13.53 -10.07
N LEU A 62 2.14 -14.74 -9.58
CA LEU A 62 1.62 -15.96 -10.18
C LEU A 62 0.09 -16.06 -10.05
N ILE A 63 -0.48 -15.66 -8.91
CA ILE A 63 -1.94 -15.55 -8.72
C ILE A 63 -2.54 -14.52 -9.68
N SER A 64 -1.89 -13.36 -9.82
CA SER A 64 -2.33 -12.30 -10.73
C SER A 64 -2.28 -12.75 -12.20
N PHE A 65 -1.23 -13.49 -12.57
CA PHE A 65 -1.08 -14.04 -13.92
C PHE A 65 -2.10 -15.16 -14.20
N GLY A 66 -2.38 -16.00 -13.20
CA GLY A 66 -3.41 -17.04 -13.27
C GLY A 66 -4.80 -16.45 -13.52
N ALA A 67 -5.13 -15.32 -12.89
CA ALA A 67 -6.42 -14.63 -13.07
C ALA A 67 -6.64 -14.12 -14.50
N ILE A 68 -5.58 -13.79 -15.24
CA ILE A 68 -5.66 -13.39 -16.66
C ILE A 68 -6.02 -14.59 -17.56
N PHE A 69 -5.63 -15.80 -17.15
CA PHE A 69 -5.86 -17.04 -17.90
C PHE A 69 -7.13 -17.79 -17.49
N VAL A 70 -7.88 -17.34 -16.48
CA VAL A 70 -9.19 -17.95 -16.17
C VAL A 70 -10.16 -17.61 -17.29
N PRO A 71 -10.63 -18.60 -18.07
CA PRO A 71 -11.53 -18.32 -19.18
C PRO A 71 -12.83 -17.71 -18.63
N PRO A 72 -13.41 -16.69 -19.30
CA PRO A 72 -14.61 -15.99 -18.85
C PRO A 72 -15.80 -16.91 -18.59
N SER A 73 -15.81 -18.12 -19.17
CA SER A 73 -16.82 -19.15 -18.97
C SER A 73 -16.91 -19.64 -17.52
N VAL A 74 -15.84 -19.54 -16.72
CA VAL A 74 -15.85 -19.94 -15.29
C VAL A 74 -16.64 -18.95 -14.44
N TYR A 75 -16.74 -17.69 -14.88
CA TYR A 75 -17.52 -16.64 -14.21
C TYR A 75 -18.97 -16.57 -14.67
N ALA A 76 -19.37 -17.41 -15.63
CA ALA A 76 -20.78 -17.61 -15.95
C ALA A 76 -21.40 -18.49 -14.85
N GLN A 77 -21.54 -17.94 -13.63
CA GLN A 77 -22.53 -18.46 -12.70
C GLN A 77 -23.89 -18.21 -13.34
N ASP A 78 -24.42 -19.28 -13.90
CA ASP A 78 -25.77 -19.40 -14.40
C ASP A 78 -26.74 -19.06 -13.27
N LYS A 79 -27.16 -17.79 -13.22
CA LYS A 79 -28.30 -17.35 -12.42
C LYS A 79 -29.59 -17.80 -13.13
N THR A 80 -29.69 -19.07 -13.51
CA THR A 80 -30.99 -19.74 -13.65
C THR A 80 -31.45 -19.99 -12.23
N ALA A 81 -32.07 -19.01 -11.58
CA ALA A 81 -33.50 -18.81 -11.71
C ALA A 81 -34.20 -20.16 -11.63
N ALA A 82 -34.66 -20.48 -10.42
CA ALA A 82 -35.67 -21.48 -10.17
C ALA A 82 -36.93 -21.12 -10.95
N GLU A 83 -36.98 -21.49 -12.23
CA GLU A 83 -38.23 -21.48 -12.99
C GLU A 83 -38.95 -22.79 -12.75
N THR A 84 -40.14 -22.65 -12.18
CA THR A 84 -41.11 -23.68 -11.85
C THR A 84 -41.46 -24.52 -13.10
N PRO A 85 -41.57 -25.85 -13.01
CA PRO A 85 -41.88 -26.69 -14.16
C PRO A 85 -43.32 -26.46 -14.63
N GLN A 86 -43.48 -25.91 -15.84
CA GLN A 86 -44.74 -25.90 -16.56
C GLN A 86 -44.66 -26.87 -17.74
N LEU A 87 -45.72 -27.66 -17.87
CA LEU A 87 -45.85 -28.89 -18.65
C LEU A 87 -45.70 -28.68 -20.18
N GLN A 88 -45.13 -29.72 -20.80
CA GLN A 88 -44.86 -29.91 -22.22
C GLN A 88 -46.14 -29.82 -23.08
N GLU A 89 -46.09 -29.08 -24.19
CA GLU A 89 -47.01 -29.32 -25.31
C GLU A 89 -46.39 -29.01 -26.69
N LYS A 90 -46.22 -30.11 -27.45
CA LYS A 90 -46.38 -30.31 -28.91
C LYS A 90 -45.31 -29.75 -29.88
N GLU A 91 -44.86 -30.69 -30.72
CA GLU A 91 -43.63 -30.65 -31.51
C GLU A 91 -43.72 -29.74 -32.74
N THR A 92 -43.04 -28.60 -32.65
CA THR A 92 -42.43 -27.91 -33.80
C THR A 92 -40.94 -28.29 -33.86
N PRO A 93 -40.32 -28.32 -35.07
CA PRO A 93 -38.93 -28.76 -35.27
C PRO A 93 -37.98 -28.22 -34.21
N PRO A 94 -37.03 -29.02 -33.70
CA PRO A 94 -36.34 -28.77 -32.44
C PRO A 94 -35.76 -27.36 -32.44
N ALA A 95 -36.38 -26.48 -31.65
CA ALA A 95 -35.98 -25.09 -31.44
C ALA A 95 -34.55 -24.96 -30.85
N PHE A 96 -33.93 -26.08 -30.56
CA PHE A 96 -32.58 -26.27 -30.03
C PHE A 96 -31.50 -25.51 -30.83
N TYR A 97 -31.65 -25.38 -32.15
CA TYR A 97 -30.68 -24.65 -32.98
C TYR A 97 -30.91 -23.12 -33.03
N LYS A 98 -32.08 -22.64 -32.60
CA LYS A 98 -32.45 -21.22 -32.70
C LYS A 98 -31.86 -20.36 -31.57
N GLY A 99 -31.44 -20.99 -30.47
CA GLY A 99 -30.82 -20.32 -29.32
C GLY A 99 -29.28 -20.23 -29.41
N ILE A 100 -28.63 -21.26 -29.95
CA ILE A 100 -27.15 -21.37 -29.96
C ILE A 100 -26.50 -20.40 -30.96
N LEU A 101 -27.22 -20.00 -32.02
CA LEU A 101 -26.75 -19.02 -33.02
C LEU A 101 -27.34 -17.62 -32.83
N ARG A 102 -28.17 -17.40 -31.79
CA ARG A 102 -28.61 -16.05 -31.38
C ARG A 102 -27.61 -15.41 -30.42
N GLY A 103 -26.37 -15.88 -30.46
CA GLY A 103 -25.21 -15.13 -29.98
C GLY A 103 -25.04 -13.91 -30.87
N LYS A 104 -25.00 -12.74 -30.23
CA LYS A 104 -24.66 -11.44 -30.81
C LYS A 104 -23.62 -11.62 -31.93
N GLY A 105 -23.82 -10.94 -33.06
CA GLY A 105 -22.97 -10.99 -34.25
C GLY A 105 -21.47 -10.82 -33.95
N PRO A 106 -20.60 -10.95 -34.98
CA PRO A 106 -19.14 -11.00 -34.80
C PRO A 106 -18.68 -10.02 -33.74
N ILE A 107 -18.09 -10.56 -32.68
CA ILE A 107 -17.64 -9.79 -31.52
C ILE A 107 -16.68 -8.73 -32.05
N THR A 108 -17.20 -7.53 -32.19
CA THR A 108 -16.37 -6.41 -32.60
C THR A 108 -15.30 -6.23 -31.52
N PRO A 109 -14.03 -5.94 -31.89
CA PRO A 109 -12.96 -5.75 -30.91
C PRO A 109 -13.33 -4.76 -29.79
N GLN A 110 -14.20 -3.79 -30.09
CA GLN A 110 -14.72 -2.83 -29.10
C GLN A 110 -15.57 -3.50 -28.00
N GLN A 111 -16.39 -4.50 -28.34
CA GLN A 111 -17.23 -5.20 -27.37
C GLN A 111 -16.43 -6.16 -26.49
N ALA A 112 -15.43 -6.84 -27.07
CA ALA A 112 -14.53 -7.71 -26.33
C ALA A 112 -13.70 -6.92 -25.31
N ALA A 113 -13.17 -5.76 -25.70
CA ALA A 113 -12.45 -4.87 -24.78
C ALA A 113 -13.35 -4.44 -23.61
N LYS A 114 -14.60 -4.04 -23.88
CA LYS A 114 -15.53 -3.54 -22.85
C LYS A 114 -15.88 -4.59 -21.80
N SER A 115 -15.89 -5.88 -22.15
CA SER A 115 -16.14 -6.98 -21.19
C SER A 115 -14.93 -7.34 -20.34
N ILE A 116 -13.71 -7.15 -20.83
CA ILE A 116 -12.48 -7.57 -20.14
C ILE A 116 -12.00 -6.49 -19.15
N LEU A 117 -12.19 -5.22 -19.48
CA LEU A 117 -11.78 -4.09 -18.63
C LEU A 117 -12.25 -4.19 -17.16
N PRO A 118 -13.54 -4.41 -16.85
CA PRO A 118 -13.99 -4.41 -15.45
C PRO A 118 -13.37 -5.55 -14.63
N GLY A 119 -13.17 -6.73 -15.22
CA GLY A 119 -12.54 -7.85 -14.51
C GLY A 119 -11.07 -7.61 -14.17
N ILE A 120 -10.34 -6.90 -15.03
CA ILE A 120 -8.94 -6.53 -14.75
C ILE A 120 -8.87 -5.47 -13.65
N VAL A 121 -9.73 -4.44 -13.72
CA VAL A 121 -9.73 -3.35 -12.73
C VAL A 121 -10.10 -3.86 -11.35
N ASP A 122 -11.15 -4.69 -11.22
CA ASP A 122 -11.58 -5.22 -9.93
C ASP A 122 -10.50 -6.10 -9.28
N ASN A 123 -9.88 -7.00 -10.06
CA ASN A 123 -8.80 -7.85 -9.55
C ASN A 123 -7.57 -7.03 -9.17
N PHE A 124 -7.24 -5.99 -9.95
CA PHE A 124 -6.10 -5.12 -9.66
C PHE A 124 -6.35 -4.27 -8.40
N SER A 125 -7.55 -3.73 -8.21
CA SER A 125 -7.89 -2.99 -6.98
C SER A 125 -7.76 -3.88 -5.74
N LEU A 126 -8.27 -5.11 -5.78
CA LEU A 126 -8.16 -6.04 -4.65
C LEU A 126 -6.70 -6.40 -4.34
N PHE A 127 -5.87 -6.56 -5.38
CA PHE A 127 -4.43 -6.74 -5.25
C PHE A 127 -3.76 -5.54 -4.57
N VAL A 128 -4.05 -4.31 -5.03
CA VAL A 128 -3.42 -3.09 -4.50
C VAL A 128 -3.80 -2.88 -3.04
N ILE A 129 -5.06 -3.13 -2.68
CA ILE A 129 -5.52 -3.07 -1.28
C ILE A 129 -4.74 -4.08 -0.41
N GLY A 130 -4.59 -5.32 -0.88
CA GLY A 130 -3.85 -6.35 -0.14
C GLY A 130 -2.38 -6.01 0.07
N VAL A 131 -1.70 -5.53 -0.98
CA VAL A 131 -0.28 -5.10 -0.90
C VAL A 131 -0.13 -3.88 -0.01
N SER A 132 -1.07 -2.94 -0.05
CA SER A 132 -1.06 -1.74 0.76
C SER A 132 -1.00 -2.04 2.27
N VAL A 133 -1.78 -3.02 2.75
CA VAL A 133 -1.76 -3.44 4.16
C VAL A 133 -0.37 -3.93 4.59
N LEU A 134 0.32 -4.70 3.74
CA LEU A 134 1.70 -5.13 4.02
C LEU A 134 2.66 -3.96 4.15
N PHE A 135 2.55 -2.96 3.27
CA PHE A 135 3.37 -1.76 3.35
C PHE A 135 3.09 -0.94 4.63
N VAL A 136 1.86 -0.91 5.13
CA VAL A 136 1.54 -0.23 6.42
C VAL A 136 2.29 -0.90 7.56
N ILE A 137 2.28 -2.24 7.59
CA ILE A 137 2.98 -3.03 8.60
C ILE A 137 4.49 -2.75 8.55
N VAL A 138 5.09 -2.81 7.36
CA VAL A 138 6.52 -2.52 7.16
C VAL A 138 6.87 -1.09 7.58
N ALA A 139 6.05 -0.10 7.22
CA ALA A 139 6.26 1.29 7.61
C ALA A 139 6.15 1.48 9.13
N GLY A 140 5.19 0.80 9.78
CA GLY A 140 5.05 0.79 11.23
C GLY A 140 6.26 0.21 11.94
N PHE A 141 6.79 -0.93 11.46
CA PHE A 141 8.04 -1.50 11.98
C PHE A 141 9.22 -0.55 11.83
N ASN A 142 9.38 0.09 10.67
CA ASN A 142 10.44 1.07 10.46
C ASN A 142 10.32 2.27 11.42
N LEU A 143 9.11 2.71 11.73
CA LEU A 143 8.87 3.78 12.68
C LEU A 143 9.32 3.39 14.10
N ILE A 144 9.01 2.16 14.54
CA ILE A 144 9.40 1.65 15.85
C ILE A 144 10.93 1.45 15.92
N LEU A 145 11.53 0.93 14.85
CA LEU A 145 12.97 0.65 14.78
C LEU A 145 13.83 1.91 14.62
N ALA A 146 13.25 3.05 14.24
CA ALA A 146 13.99 4.29 14.03
C ALA A 146 14.69 4.82 15.30
N ARG A 147 14.31 4.36 16.51
CA ARG A 147 14.99 4.67 17.80
C ARG A 147 15.33 6.16 18.02
N GLY A 148 14.54 7.07 17.45
CA GLY A 148 14.74 8.51 17.60
C GLY A 148 15.67 9.15 16.55
N GLU A 149 16.17 8.40 15.56
CA GLU A 149 16.88 8.99 14.43
C GLU A 149 15.90 9.80 13.56
N PRO A 150 16.06 11.13 13.46
CA PRO A 150 15.08 12.01 12.82
C PRO A 150 14.94 11.72 11.32
N GLU A 151 16.02 11.30 10.67
CA GLU A 151 16.05 10.98 9.25
C GLU A 151 15.19 9.75 8.93
N LYS A 152 15.33 8.67 9.71
CA LYS A 152 14.51 7.45 9.56
C LYS A 152 13.03 7.70 9.83
N ILE A 153 12.72 8.57 10.79
CA ILE A 153 11.34 8.98 11.10
C ILE A 153 10.74 9.76 9.93
N SER A 154 11.50 10.66 9.30
CA SER A 154 11.03 11.42 8.13
C SER A 154 10.69 10.49 6.96
N THR A 155 11.58 9.54 6.67
CA THR A 155 11.36 8.56 5.60
C THR A 155 10.15 7.67 5.88
N ALA A 156 10.00 7.17 7.10
CA ALA A 156 8.84 6.34 7.47
C ALA A 156 7.50 7.12 7.31
N LYS A 157 7.47 8.40 7.69
CA LYS A 157 6.30 9.26 7.51
C LYS A 157 5.97 9.48 6.03
N GLN A 158 6.98 9.74 5.19
CA GLN A 158 6.77 9.89 3.76
C GLN A 158 6.20 8.61 3.14
N SER A 159 6.73 7.44 3.51
CA SER A 159 6.18 6.16 3.03
C SER A 159 4.72 5.97 3.40
N ILE A 160 4.29 6.35 4.61
CA ILE A 160 2.89 6.28 5.02
C ILE A 160 2.02 7.23 4.19
N VAL A 161 2.50 8.46 3.91
CA VAL A 161 1.76 9.42 3.08
C VAL A 161 1.56 8.87 1.66
N TRP A 162 2.61 8.35 1.03
CA TRP A 162 2.52 7.76 -0.31
C TRP A 162 1.57 6.56 -0.35
N LEU A 163 1.54 5.76 0.71
CA LEU A 163 0.65 4.63 0.85
C LEU A 163 -0.82 5.08 0.95
N ILE A 164 -1.11 6.09 1.77
CA ILE A 164 -2.46 6.67 1.87
C ILE A 164 -2.90 7.24 0.51
N VAL A 165 -2.03 7.96 -0.18
CA VAL A 165 -2.33 8.52 -1.52
C VAL A 165 -2.60 7.40 -2.52
N GLY A 166 -1.81 6.32 -2.49
CA GLY A 166 -2.00 5.16 -3.37
C GLY A 166 -3.32 4.45 -3.14
N VAL A 167 -3.74 4.26 -1.88
CA VAL A 167 -5.04 3.66 -1.55
C VAL A 167 -6.20 4.55 -1.97
N PHE A 168 -6.05 5.87 -1.84
CA PHE A 168 -7.13 6.82 -2.14
C PHE A 168 -7.39 6.99 -3.64
N LEU A 169 -6.40 6.70 -4.48
CA LEU A 169 -6.47 6.88 -5.94
C LEU A 169 -7.13 5.68 -6.65
N VAL A 170 -7.15 4.52 -5.99
CA VAL A 170 -7.70 3.24 -6.47
C VAL A 170 -9.19 3.15 -6.19
#